data_AF-Q12JQ9-F1
#
_entry.id   AF-Q12JQ9-F1
#
_cell.length_a   1.000
_cell.length_b   1.000
_cell.length_c   1.000
_cell.angle_alpha   90.00
_cell.angle_beta   90.00
_cell.angle_gamma   90.00
#
_symmetry.space_group_name_H-M   'P 1'
#
loop_
_entity.id
_entity.type
_entity.pdbx_description
1 polymer ?
#
loop_
_entity_poly.entity_id
_entity_poly.type
_entity_poly.pdbx_seq_one_letter_code
_entity_poly.pdbx_strand_id
1 'polypeptide(L)'
;MAKSLNIARIQELKSNAYDNIESYNDPDTPKALDNFTRQIKQVLLADISMLSSVPEYLPVALFGQVKFSAESMIKWSHWLDNAIQPEWDEFKVSIAFNNADIPLVQAVRAHSESLLIESCAVLYLLNQEASGVKKKAKPSDNDDDNEEYGQSNSDYDDEDDEDSEEEGYYDQYDDEDR
;
A
#
# COMPACT_ATOMS: atom_id res chain seq x y z
N MET A 1 9.78 -26.67 6.92
CA MET A 1 10.50 -25.88 5.89
C MET A 1 10.01 -24.45 6.02
N ALA A 2 10.91 -23.47 6.06
CA ALA A 2 10.47 -22.07 6.00
C ALA A 2 9.75 -21.85 4.67
N LYS A 3 8.53 -21.31 4.71
CA LYS A 3 7.80 -20.95 3.50
C LYS A 3 8.39 -19.64 2.98
N SER A 4 8.64 -19.55 1.68
CA SER A 4 9.09 -18.33 1.01
C SER A 4 8.00 -17.82 0.09
N LEU A 5 7.89 -16.50 -0.04
CA LEU A 5 6.97 -15.91 -1.02
C LEU A 5 7.45 -16.23 -2.43
N ASN A 6 6.54 -16.68 -3.29
CA ASN A 6 6.82 -16.83 -4.71
C ASN A 6 6.62 -15.48 -5.41
N ILE A 7 7.69 -14.69 -5.49
CA ILE A 7 7.65 -13.33 -6.05
C ILE A 7 7.19 -13.34 -7.51
N ALA A 8 7.62 -14.31 -8.31
CA ALA A 8 7.21 -14.41 -9.71
C ALA A 8 5.69 -14.59 -9.83
N ARG A 9 5.12 -15.50 -9.03
CA ARG A 9 3.67 -15.72 -8.97
C ARG A 9 2.91 -14.50 -8.45
N ILE A 10 3.45 -13.79 -7.44
CA ILE A 10 2.84 -12.56 -6.93
C ILE A 10 2.78 -11.49 -8.03
N GLN A 11 3.84 -11.32 -8.83
CA GLN A 11 3.83 -10.36 -9.94
C GLN A 11 2.85 -10.75 -11.05
N GLU A 12 2.74 -12.03 -11.37
CA GLU A 12 1.75 -12.54 -12.33
C GLU A 12 0.32 -12.28 -11.82
N LEU A 13 0.02 -12.65 -10.57
CA LEU A 13 -1.27 -12.37 -9.93
C LEU A 13 -1.58 -10.88 -9.90
N LYS A 14 -0.58 -10.05 -9.65
CA LYS A 14 -0.72 -8.59 -9.68
C LYS A 14 -1.10 -8.10 -11.06
N SER A 15 -0.42 -8.54 -12.12
CA SER A 15 -0.76 -8.14 -13.50
C SER A 15 -2.19 -8.54 -13.84
N ASN A 16 -2.55 -9.80 -13.61
CA ASN A 16 -3.89 -10.31 -13.92
C ASN A 16 -4.98 -9.59 -13.12
N ALA A 17 -4.73 -9.32 -11.84
CA ALA A 17 -5.67 -8.57 -11.01
C ALA A 17 -5.78 -7.11 -11.45
N TYR A 18 -4.67 -6.47 -11.81
CA TYR A 18 -4.64 -5.09 -12.30
C TYR A 18 -5.43 -4.93 -13.59
N ASP A 19 -5.23 -5.81 -14.58
CA ASP A 19 -5.96 -5.76 -15.85
C ASP A 19 -7.47 -5.85 -15.63
N ASN A 20 -7.90 -6.70 -14.69
CA ASN A 20 -9.30 -6.77 -14.26
C ASN A 20 -9.77 -5.47 -13.60
N ILE A 21 -9.00 -4.90 -12.67
CA ILE A 21 -9.38 -3.67 -11.96
C ILE A 21 -9.46 -2.46 -12.91
N GLU A 22 -8.45 -2.30 -13.76
CA GLU A 22 -8.34 -1.18 -14.71
C GLU A 22 -9.51 -1.18 -15.70
N SER A 23 -9.95 -2.36 -16.14
CA SER A 23 -11.11 -2.53 -17.04
C SER A 23 -12.42 -1.97 -16.47
N TYR A 24 -12.53 -1.82 -15.15
CA TYR A 24 -13.71 -1.25 -14.47
C TYR A 24 -13.44 0.10 -13.80
N ASN A 25 -12.25 0.68 -13.99
CA ASN A 25 -11.87 1.97 -13.44
C ASN A 25 -12.16 3.10 -14.44
N ASP A 26 -13.41 3.15 -14.90
CA ASP A 26 -13.89 4.14 -15.85
C ASP A 26 -14.51 5.34 -15.11
N PRO A 27 -14.05 6.58 -15.35
CA PRO A 27 -14.58 7.79 -14.72
C PRO A 27 -16.07 8.02 -15.00
N ASP A 28 -16.60 7.53 -16.12
CA ASP A 28 -18.01 7.64 -16.48
C ASP A 28 -18.89 6.64 -15.71
N THR A 29 -18.28 5.59 -15.15
CA THR A 29 -18.95 4.55 -14.35
C THR A 29 -18.26 4.33 -12.99
N PRO A 30 -18.23 5.33 -12.09
CA PRO A 30 -17.43 5.30 -10.86
C PRO A 30 -17.82 4.22 -9.83
N LYS A 31 -18.95 3.54 -10.04
CA LYS A 31 -19.41 2.41 -9.20
C LYS A 31 -19.17 1.04 -9.85
N ALA A 32 -18.65 0.98 -11.08
CA ALA A 32 -18.47 -0.28 -11.80
C ALA A 32 -17.52 -1.21 -11.05
N LEU A 33 -16.36 -0.71 -10.62
CA LEU A 33 -15.38 -1.48 -9.85
C LEU A 33 -15.95 -1.96 -8.50
N ASP A 34 -16.60 -1.09 -7.72
CA ASP A 34 -17.21 -1.48 -6.43
C ASP A 34 -18.33 -2.53 -6.60
N ASN A 35 -19.15 -2.41 -7.65
CA ASN A 35 -20.16 -3.42 -7.96
C ASN A 35 -19.53 -4.75 -8.40
N PHE A 36 -18.50 -4.70 -9.24
CA PHE A 36 -17.78 -5.88 -9.72
C PHE A 36 -17.11 -6.62 -8.56
N THR A 37 -16.34 -5.92 -7.72
CA THR A 37 -15.69 -6.52 -6.54
C THR A 37 -16.72 -7.17 -5.60
N ARG A 38 -17.88 -6.56 -5.37
CA ARG A 38 -18.98 -7.18 -4.59
C ARG A 38 -19.52 -8.46 -5.23
N GLN A 39 -19.69 -8.48 -6.55
CA GLN A 39 -20.13 -9.69 -7.26
C GLN A 39 -19.10 -10.81 -7.13
N ILE A 40 -17.82 -10.50 -7.33
CA ILE A 40 -16.73 -11.49 -7.14
C ILE A 40 -16.73 -12.02 -5.71
N LYS A 41 -16.90 -11.19 -4.68
CA LYS A 41 -17.03 -11.65 -3.29
C LYS A 41 -18.16 -12.67 -3.11
N GLN A 42 -19.33 -12.42 -3.70
CA GLN A 42 -20.46 -13.35 -3.63
C GLN A 42 -20.17 -14.67 -4.33
N VAL A 43 -19.54 -14.63 -5.51
CA VAL A 43 -19.11 -15.82 -6.26
C VAL A 43 -18.11 -16.63 -5.44
N LEU A 44 -17.09 -15.98 -4.87
CA LEU A 44 -16.06 -16.65 -4.06
C LEU A 44 -16.62 -17.25 -2.76
N LEU A 45 -17.60 -16.60 -2.13
CA LEU A 45 -18.29 -17.15 -0.96
C LEU A 45 -19.17 -18.35 -1.31
N ALA A 46 -19.74 -18.38 -2.51
CA ALA A 46 -20.52 -19.51 -3.00
C ALA A 46 -19.65 -20.69 -3.41
N ASP A 47 -18.51 -20.43 -4.05
CA ASP A 47 -17.55 -21.44 -4.48
C ASP A 47 -16.10 -20.96 -4.34
N ILE A 48 -15.51 -21.24 -3.17
CA ILE A 48 -14.13 -20.88 -2.88
C ILE A 48 -13.12 -21.69 -3.72
N SER A 49 -13.53 -22.85 -4.23
CA SER A 49 -12.64 -23.75 -4.96
C SER A 49 -12.21 -23.17 -6.32
N MET A 50 -13.00 -22.23 -6.86
CA MET A 50 -12.69 -21.47 -8.08
C MET A 50 -11.34 -20.75 -8.00
N LEU A 51 -10.88 -20.37 -6.80
CA LEU A 51 -9.57 -19.76 -6.59
C LEU A 51 -8.40 -20.65 -7.01
N SER A 52 -8.62 -21.94 -7.20
CA SER A 52 -7.62 -22.86 -7.75
C SER A 52 -7.38 -22.60 -9.25
N SER A 53 -8.39 -22.09 -9.96
CA SER A 53 -8.36 -21.80 -11.39
C SER A 53 -8.19 -20.31 -11.68
N VAL A 54 -8.79 -19.45 -10.87
CA VAL A 54 -8.77 -17.98 -11.00
C VAL A 54 -8.31 -17.31 -9.69
N PRO A 55 -7.04 -17.53 -9.28
CA PRO A 55 -6.51 -16.96 -8.04
C PRO A 55 -6.51 -15.43 -8.00
N GLU A 56 -6.48 -14.76 -9.15
CA GLU A 56 -6.53 -13.30 -9.30
C GLU A 56 -7.85 -12.67 -8.85
N TYR A 57 -8.93 -13.45 -8.73
CA TYR A 57 -10.22 -12.94 -8.24
C TYR A 57 -10.18 -12.54 -6.76
N LEU A 58 -9.30 -13.14 -5.97
CA LEU A 58 -9.16 -12.78 -4.56
C LEU A 58 -8.61 -11.35 -4.35
N PRO A 59 -7.46 -10.96 -4.94
CA PRO A 59 -6.99 -9.58 -4.83
C PRO A 59 -7.98 -8.59 -5.46
N VAL A 60 -8.67 -8.95 -6.55
CA VAL A 60 -9.75 -8.12 -7.11
C VAL A 60 -10.86 -7.91 -6.08
N ALA A 61 -11.38 -8.98 -5.47
CA ALA A 61 -12.46 -8.92 -4.49
C ALA A 61 -12.12 -8.04 -3.29
N LEU A 62 -10.86 -8.06 -2.83
CA LEU A 62 -10.41 -7.34 -1.64
C LEU A 62 -9.84 -5.94 -1.96
N PHE A 63 -9.80 -5.55 -3.25
CA PHE A 63 -9.22 -4.28 -3.68
C PHE A 63 -9.95 -3.08 -3.06
N GLY A 64 -9.20 -2.16 -2.47
CA GLY A 64 -9.73 -0.98 -1.77
C GLY A 64 -10.44 -1.27 -0.43
N GLN A 65 -10.54 -2.53 -0.03
CA GLN A 65 -11.27 -2.96 1.19
C GLN A 65 -10.32 -3.37 2.33
N VAL A 66 -9.02 -3.43 2.05
CA VAL A 66 -7.96 -3.69 3.02
C VAL A 66 -7.18 -2.42 3.30
N LYS A 67 -6.73 -2.25 4.54
CA LYS A 67 -5.82 -1.17 4.93
C LYS A 67 -4.56 -1.73 5.55
N PHE A 68 -3.45 -1.08 5.25
CA PHE A 68 -2.14 -1.37 5.84
C PHE A 68 -1.78 -0.20 6.75
N SER A 69 -1.44 -0.48 8.02
CA SER A 69 -0.88 0.56 8.89
C SER A 69 0.52 0.95 8.43
N ALA A 70 1.01 2.13 8.83
CA ALA A 70 2.36 2.58 8.46
C ALA A 70 3.46 1.57 8.88
N GLU A 71 3.35 1.01 10.09
CA GLU A 71 4.25 -0.04 10.55
C GLU A 71 4.15 -1.31 9.69
N SER A 72 2.93 -1.70 9.32
CA SER A 72 2.71 -2.88 8.49
C SER A 72 3.26 -2.70 7.08
N MET A 73 3.18 -1.49 6.51
CA MET A 73 3.77 -1.21 5.19
C MET A 73 5.28 -1.44 5.19
N ILE A 74 5.99 -1.12 6.28
CA ILE A 74 7.43 -1.40 6.42
C ILE A 74 7.68 -2.92 6.44
N LYS A 75 6.87 -3.67 7.22
CA LYS A 75 6.96 -5.14 7.29
C LYS A 75 6.69 -5.78 5.93
N TRP A 76 5.65 -5.35 5.22
CA TRP A 76 5.31 -5.86 3.89
C TRP A 76 6.40 -5.57 2.86
N SER A 77 7.04 -4.38 2.90
CA SER A 77 8.21 -4.11 2.05
C SER A 77 9.33 -5.10 2.35
N HIS A 78 9.69 -5.25 3.63
CA HIS A 78 10.76 -6.16 4.05
C HIS A 78 10.48 -7.61 3.65
N TRP A 79 9.25 -8.09 3.82
CA TRP A 79 8.86 -9.45 3.43
C TRP A 79 8.95 -9.68 1.93
N LEU A 80 8.49 -8.73 1.12
CA LEU A 80 8.56 -8.84 -0.33
C LEU A 80 9.99 -8.73 -0.86
N ASP A 81 10.79 -7.81 -0.33
CA ASP A 81 12.17 -7.59 -0.78
C ASP A 81 13.09 -8.78 -0.46
N ASN A 82 12.79 -9.51 0.63
CA ASN A 82 13.55 -10.70 1.05
C ASN A 82 12.84 -12.03 0.73
N ALA A 83 11.71 -12.00 0.01
CA ALA A 83 10.88 -13.18 -0.28
C ALA A 83 10.49 -14.02 0.97
N ILE A 84 10.28 -13.35 2.11
CA ILE A 84 9.90 -13.98 3.38
C ILE A 84 8.38 -14.13 3.43
N GLN A 85 7.88 -15.35 3.62
CA GLN A 85 6.46 -15.53 3.91
C GLN A 85 6.23 -15.30 5.42
N PRO A 86 5.38 -14.34 5.81
CA PRO A 86 5.03 -14.14 7.22
C PRO A 86 4.27 -15.34 7.78
N GLU A 87 4.44 -15.60 9.07
CA GLU A 87 3.60 -16.54 9.80
C GLU A 87 2.19 -15.97 10.01
N TRP A 88 1.21 -16.84 10.25
CA TRP A 88 -0.20 -16.43 10.37
C TRP A 88 -0.42 -15.33 11.41
N ASP A 89 0.24 -15.40 12.56
CA ASP A 89 0.08 -14.43 13.65
C ASP A 89 0.65 -13.06 13.31
N GLU A 90 1.73 -13.00 12.51
CA GLU A 90 2.31 -11.75 12.02
C GLU A 90 1.47 -11.18 10.87
N PHE A 91 0.98 -12.05 9.99
CA PHE A 91 0.12 -11.69 8.87
C PHE A 91 -1.19 -11.05 9.34
N LYS A 92 -1.92 -11.70 10.25
CA LYS A 92 -3.27 -11.26 10.67
C LYS A 92 -3.28 -9.88 11.35
N VAL A 93 -2.16 -9.49 11.95
CA VAL A 93 -2.02 -8.16 12.60
C VAL A 93 -1.47 -7.10 11.65
N SER A 94 -0.92 -7.51 10.49
CA SER A 94 -0.36 -6.61 9.49
C SER A 94 -1.40 -6.00 8.53
N ILE A 95 -2.63 -6.50 8.55
CA ILE A 95 -3.71 -6.08 7.65
C ILE A 95 -4.98 -5.83 8.43
N ALA A 96 -5.61 -4.68 8.18
CA ALA A 96 -6.95 -4.40 8.63
C ALA A 96 -7.95 -4.74 7.51
N PHE A 97 -8.69 -5.84 7.68
CA PHE A 97 -9.78 -6.22 6.79
C PHE A 97 -11.08 -5.49 7.18
N ASN A 98 -11.92 -5.22 6.19
CA ASN A 98 -13.29 -4.76 6.45
C ASN A 98 -14.09 -5.88 7.14
N ASN A 99 -14.95 -5.52 8.10
CA ASN A 99 -15.78 -6.47 8.85
C ASN A 99 -16.67 -7.34 7.93
N ALA A 100 -17.14 -6.77 6.83
CA ALA A 100 -17.95 -7.48 5.84
C ALA A 100 -17.17 -8.59 5.10
N ASP A 101 -15.84 -8.50 5.06
CA ASP A 101 -14.96 -9.40 4.31
C ASP A 101 -14.35 -10.50 5.18
N ILE A 102 -14.54 -10.44 6.51
CA ILE A 102 -14.06 -11.47 7.44
C ILE A 102 -14.54 -12.87 7.06
N PRO A 103 -15.81 -13.11 6.66
CA PRO A 103 -16.25 -14.44 6.24
C PRO A 103 -15.48 -14.95 5.02
N LEU A 104 -15.20 -14.07 4.04
CA LEU A 104 -14.43 -14.42 2.85
C LEU A 104 -12.98 -14.76 3.24
N VAL A 105 -12.34 -13.92 4.06
CA VAL A 105 -10.96 -14.15 4.54
C VAL A 105 -10.83 -15.48 5.28
N GLN A 106 -11.81 -15.82 6.13
CA GLN A 106 -11.83 -17.11 6.82
C GLN A 106 -12.01 -18.30 5.86
N ALA A 107 -12.91 -18.18 4.88
CA ALA A 107 -13.12 -19.20 3.86
C ALA A 107 -11.87 -19.43 3.00
N VAL A 108 -11.24 -18.35 2.53
CA VAL A 108 -9.98 -18.40 1.77
C VAL A 108 -8.89 -19.03 2.62
N ARG A 109 -8.73 -18.63 3.88
CA ARG A 109 -7.70 -19.20 4.76
C ARG A 109 -7.86 -20.71 4.91
N ALA A 110 -9.10 -21.19 5.07
CA ALA A 110 -9.39 -22.61 5.16
C ALA A 110 -9.05 -23.37 3.87
N HIS A 111 -9.18 -22.70 2.71
CA HIS A 111 -8.78 -23.24 1.41
C HIS A 111 -7.27 -23.19 1.17
N SER A 112 -6.65 -22.03 1.31
CA SER A 112 -5.22 -21.80 1.13
C SER A 112 -4.75 -20.53 1.83
N GLU A 113 -4.05 -20.71 2.96
CA GLU A 113 -3.37 -19.61 3.67
C GLU A 113 -2.31 -18.92 2.80
N SER A 114 -1.54 -19.69 2.03
CA SER A 114 -0.52 -19.13 1.14
C SER A 114 -1.13 -18.21 0.07
N LEU A 115 -2.27 -18.61 -0.53
CA LEU A 115 -2.94 -17.76 -1.52
C LEU A 115 -3.45 -16.46 -0.90
N LEU A 116 -3.98 -16.50 0.32
CA LEU A 116 -4.43 -15.31 1.04
C LEU A 116 -3.26 -14.34 1.26
N ILE A 117 -2.11 -14.85 1.73
CA ILE A 117 -0.91 -14.05 1.96
C ILE A 117 -0.40 -13.45 0.63
N GLU A 118 -0.28 -14.25 -0.43
CA GLU A 118 0.14 -13.80 -1.76
C GLU A 118 -0.79 -12.70 -2.30
N SER A 119 -2.10 -12.88 -2.18
CA SER A 119 -3.11 -11.92 -2.65
C SER A 119 -3.05 -10.61 -1.88
N CYS A 120 -2.78 -10.66 -0.58
CA CYS A 120 -2.56 -9.46 0.21
C CYS A 120 -1.24 -8.75 -0.13
N ALA A 121 -0.19 -9.50 -0.50
CA ALA A 121 1.03 -8.94 -1.06
C ALA A 121 0.76 -8.18 -2.37
N VAL A 122 -0.07 -8.76 -3.24
CA VAL A 122 -0.55 -8.07 -4.46
C VAL A 122 -1.26 -6.78 -4.12
N LEU A 123 -2.22 -6.80 -3.19
CA LEU A 123 -2.94 -5.61 -2.76
C LEU A 123 -2.02 -4.51 -2.22
N TYR A 124 -0.99 -4.88 -1.45
CA TYR A 124 0.02 -3.94 -0.97
C TYR A 124 0.81 -3.29 -2.12
N LEU A 125 1.19 -4.06 -3.14
CA LEU A 125 1.87 -3.53 -4.34
C LEU A 125 0.96 -2.59 -5.13
N LEU A 126 -0.29 -2.98 -5.37
CA LEU A 126 -1.27 -2.15 -6.08
C LEU A 126 -1.57 -0.84 -5.33
N ASN A 127 -1.63 -0.88 -4.00
CA ASN A 127 -1.88 0.31 -3.18
C ASN A 127 -0.71 1.31 -3.22
N GLN A 128 0.53 0.83 -3.31
CA GLN A 128 1.70 1.69 -3.50
C GLN A 128 1.70 2.39 -4.85
N GLU A 129 1.32 1.67 -5.91
CA GLU A 129 1.25 2.22 -7.27
C GLU A 129 0.13 3.26 -7.39
N ALA A 130 -1.03 2.99 -6.79
CA ALA A 130 -2.13 3.96 -6.71
C ALA A 130 -1.76 5.22 -5.91
N SER A 131 -0.89 5.09 -4.91
CA SER A 131 -0.43 6.21 -4.06
C SER A 131 0.70 7.03 -4.69
N GLY A 132 1.16 6.69 -5.90
CA GLY A 132 2.21 7.43 -6.61
C GLY A 132 3.60 7.37 -5.95
N VAL A 133 3.80 6.50 -4.96
CA VAL A 133 5.11 6.26 -4.32
C VAL A 133 5.95 5.43 -5.27
N LYS A 134 6.50 6.08 -6.31
CA LYS A 134 7.49 5.46 -7.19
C LYS A 134 8.64 4.99 -6.32
N LYS A 135 8.85 3.67 -6.22
CA LYS A 135 10.08 3.11 -5.65
C LYS A 135 11.25 3.78 -6.38
N LYS A 136 12.10 4.51 -5.67
CA LYS A 136 13.39 4.94 -6.22
C LYS A 136 14.07 3.68 -6.76
N ALA A 137 14.22 3.60 -8.08
CA ALA A 137 14.99 2.53 -8.69
C ALA A 137 16.36 2.52 -8.01
N LYS A 138 16.78 1.37 -7.47
CA LYS A 138 18.15 1.21 -6.97
C LYS A 138 19.07 1.58 -8.14
N PRO A 139 20.00 2.55 -7.99
CA PRO A 139 21.00 2.77 -9.03
C PRO A 139 21.82 1.49 -9.13
N SER A 140 21.87 0.90 -10.32
CA SER A 140 22.82 -0.17 -10.59
C SER A 140 24.21 0.43 -10.55
N ASP A 141 25.04 -0.07 -9.62
CA ASP A 141 26.48 0.09 -9.67
C ASP A 141 26.98 -0.35 -11.05
N ASN A 142 27.56 0.58 -11.80
CA ASN A 142 28.53 0.32 -12.85
C ASN A 142 29.30 1.63 -13.11
N ASP A 143 30.47 1.66 -12.49
CA ASP A 143 31.74 2.31 -12.83
C ASP A 143 31.83 3.41 -13.90
N ASP A 144 32.54 4.45 -13.46
CA ASP A 144 33.60 5.23 -14.10
C ASP A 144 33.31 6.51 -14.91
N ASP A 145 34.04 7.53 -14.47
CA ASP A 145 34.62 8.67 -15.20
C ASP A 145 33.77 9.87 -15.65
N ASN A 146 33.93 10.94 -14.85
CA ASN A 146 34.61 12.19 -15.24
C ASN A 146 33.77 13.46 -15.60
N GLU A 147 34.20 14.56 -14.97
CA GLU A 147 34.06 16.03 -15.23
C GLU A 147 32.70 16.74 -15.10
N GLU A 148 32.66 17.59 -14.06
CA GLU A 148 32.38 19.04 -14.04
C GLU A 148 31.74 19.74 -15.27
N TYR A 149 30.99 20.83 -14.96
CA TYR A 149 30.22 21.78 -15.79
C TYR A 149 28.72 21.45 -15.92
N GLY A 150 27.74 22.32 -15.64
CA GLY A 150 27.72 23.68 -15.12
C GLY A 150 26.28 24.21 -15.20
N GLN A 151 25.78 24.71 -14.07
CA GLN A 151 24.85 25.84 -13.87
C GLN A 151 23.61 26.04 -14.79
N SER A 152 22.40 26.10 -14.19
CA SER A 152 21.53 27.29 -14.35
C SER A 152 20.39 27.38 -13.31
N ASN A 153 20.42 28.53 -12.62
CA ASN A 153 19.49 29.21 -11.71
C ASN A 153 18.01 28.80 -11.64
N SER A 154 17.49 28.89 -10.41
CA SER A 154 16.37 29.79 -10.11
C SER A 154 16.51 30.35 -8.69
N ASP A 155 16.55 31.68 -8.61
CA ASP A 155 16.61 32.54 -7.43
C ASP A 155 15.54 32.22 -6.37
N TYR A 156 15.91 32.33 -5.10
CA TYR A 156 15.25 33.18 -4.10
C TYR A 156 16.26 33.48 -2.96
N ASP A 157 16.93 34.64 -3.09
CA ASP A 157 17.22 35.65 -2.05
C ASP A 157 16.19 35.61 -0.90
N ASP A 158 16.45 35.86 0.38
CA ASP A 158 17.45 36.69 1.07
C ASP A 158 17.25 36.41 2.58
N GLU A 159 18.29 36.01 3.32
CA GLU A 159 18.24 35.93 4.80
C GLU A 159 19.52 36.57 5.34
N ASP A 160 19.48 37.89 5.51
CA ASP A 160 20.27 38.59 6.52
C ASP A 160 19.62 39.94 6.82
N ASP A 161 19.14 40.14 8.06
CA ASP A 161 19.42 41.39 8.76
C ASP A 161 19.21 41.27 10.26
N GLU A 162 20.16 41.87 10.97
CA GLU A 162 20.43 41.80 12.39
C GLU A 162 19.51 42.72 13.23
N ASP A 163 19.32 42.31 14.49
CA ASP A 163 19.31 43.12 15.73
C ASP A 163 18.36 44.34 15.90
N SER A 164 17.48 44.24 16.91
CA SER A 164 17.03 45.39 17.74
C SER A 164 16.30 44.88 19.00
N GLU A 165 17.09 44.65 20.05
CA GLU A 165 16.87 45.10 21.44
C GLU A 165 15.62 45.97 21.72
N GLU A 166 14.79 45.60 22.71
CA GLU A 166 14.47 46.43 23.91
C GLU A 166 13.38 45.77 24.81
N GLU A 167 13.51 46.07 26.10
CA GLU A 167 12.93 45.46 27.29
C GLU A 167 11.46 45.84 27.56
N GLY A 168 10.76 45.07 28.41
CA GLY A 168 9.40 45.45 28.84
C GLY A 168 8.78 44.55 29.90
N TYR A 169 9.23 44.74 31.14
CA TYR A 169 8.69 44.20 32.39
C TYR A 169 7.17 44.46 32.59
N TYR A 170 6.47 43.43 33.10
CA TYR A 170 5.24 43.40 33.92
C TYR A 170 4.11 44.41 33.65
N ASP A 171 2.89 43.89 33.46
CA ASP A 171 1.80 44.37 34.32
C ASP A 171 0.73 43.29 34.60
N GLN A 172 0.52 43.08 35.90
CA GLN A 172 -0.51 42.26 36.51
C GLN A 172 -1.45 43.27 37.20
N TYR A 173 -2.64 43.49 36.63
CA TYR A 173 -3.81 44.05 37.32
C TYR A 173 -5.05 43.40 36.69
N ASP A 174 -5.78 42.54 37.41
CA ASP A 174 -6.92 42.89 38.28
C ASP A 174 -7.85 43.91 37.62
N ASP A 175 -9.07 43.54 37.23
CA ASP A 175 -10.21 43.49 38.18
C ASP A 175 -11.52 43.04 37.48
N GLU A 176 -12.40 42.47 38.29
CA GLU A 176 -13.88 42.54 38.25
C GLU A 176 -14.64 42.49 36.89
N ASP A 177 -15.38 41.40 36.62
CA ASP A 177 -16.85 41.39 36.80
C ASP A 177 -17.49 40.05 36.34
N ARG A 178 -18.38 39.54 37.20
CA ARG A 178 -19.46 38.55 36.98
C ARG A 178 -19.27 37.06 37.32
#